data_AF-A0AAU1L8P6-F1
#
_entry.id   AF-A0AAU1L8P6-F1
#
_cell.length_a   1.000
_cell.length_b   1.000
_cell.length_c   1.000
_cell.angle_alpha   90.00
_cell.angle_beta   90.00
_cell.angle_gamma   90.00
#
_symmetry.space_group_name_H-M   'P 1'
#
loop_
_entity.id
_entity.type
_entity.pdbx_description
1 polymer ?
#
loop_
_entity_poly.entity_id
_entity_poly.type
_entity_poly.pdbx_seq_one_letter_code
_entity_poly.pdbx_strand_id
1 'polypeptide(L)'
;MKLSRAVSWFLLAFGVWSWFIWATFVRNLWKDASGLAFDAAGEPTAYFWVHLLLAIASFLLGTAVGVIGLRGVLALRRGSRRGPDAGPDA
;
A
#
# COMPACT_ATOMS: atom_id res chain seq x y z
N MET A 1 -20.74 -5.55 3.70
CA MET A 1 -20.71 -4.37 4.59
C MET A 1 -20.07 -3.21 3.84
N LYS A 2 -20.64 -1.99 3.91
CA LYS A 2 -20.03 -0.80 3.28
C LYS A 2 -18.97 -0.24 4.23
N LEU A 3 -17.75 -0.04 3.75
CA LEU A 3 -16.70 0.62 4.52
C LEU A 3 -17.08 2.09 4.75
N SER A 4 -16.81 2.62 5.95
CA SER A 4 -17.06 4.03 6.23
C SER A 4 -16.11 4.93 5.42
N ARG A 5 -16.47 6.22 5.27
CA ARG A 5 -15.61 7.24 4.64
C ARG A 5 -14.23 7.30 5.27
N ALA A 6 -14.19 7.36 6.61
CA ALA A 6 -12.94 7.46 7.35
C ALA A 6 -12.05 6.23 7.12
N VAL A 7 -12.62 5.03 7.21
CA VAL A 7 -11.86 3.78 7.00
C VAL A 7 -11.35 3.68 5.57
N SER A 8 -12.14 4.05 4.57
CA SER A 8 -11.70 3.99 3.16
C SER A 8 -10.48 4.87 2.89
N TRP A 9 -10.48 6.10 3.44
CA TRP A 9 -9.35 7.00 3.35
C TRP A 9 -8.14 6.51 4.15
N PHE A 10 -8.38 5.96 5.35
CA PHE A 10 -7.33 5.36 6.16
C PHE A 10 -6.63 4.22 5.41
N LEU A 11 -7.37 3.27 4.83
CA LEU A 11 -6.78 2.15 4.08
C LEU A 11 -6.00 2.63 2.85
N LEU A 12 -6.51 3.65 2.15
CA LEU A 12 -5.80 4.23 1.00
C LEU A 12 -4.48 4.88 1.44
N ALA A 13 -4.52 5.72 2.48
CA ALA A 13 -3.33 6.37 3.03
C ALA A 13 -2.33 5.33 3.56
N PHE A 14 -2.82 4.29 4.23
CA PHE A 14 -1.98 3.19 4.73
C PHE A 14 -1.29 2.44 3.59
N GLY A 15 -2.00 2.14 2.50
CA GLY A 15 -1.40 1.50 1.31
C GLY A 15 -0.30 2.36 0.69
N VAL A 16 -0.55 3.67 0.54
CA VAL A 16 0.44 4.63 0.03
C VAL A 16 1.66 4.73 0.97
N TRP A 17 1.43 4.84 2.28
CA TRP A 17 2.51 4.83 3.28
C TRP A 17 3.34 3.55 3.23
N SER A 18 2.68 2.40 3.08
CA SER A 18 3.33 1.10 2.95
C SER A 18 4.28 1.06 1.74
N TRP A 19 3.90 1.66 0.60
CA TRP A 19 4.80 1.79 -0.54
C TRP A 19 6.08 2.55 -0.20
N PHE A 20 5.97 3.68 0.50
CA PHE A 20 7.15 4.46 0.92
C PHE A 20 8.07 3.66 1.82
N ILE A 21 7.52 2.92 2.80
CA ILE A 21 8.30 2.10 3.72
C ILE A 21 9.05 0.99 2.96
N TRP A 22 8.35 0.19 2.17
CA TRP A 22 8.96 -0.98 1.53
C TRP A 22 9.91 -0.60 0.39
N ALA A 23 9.59 0.45 -0.40
CA ALA A 23 10.52 0.95 -1.41
C ALA A 23 11.81 1.50 -0.79
N THR A 24 11.69 2.23 0.31
CA THR A 24 12.87 2.75 1.05
C THR A 24 13.66 1.62 1.67
N PHE A 25 12.99 0.62 2.25
CA PHE A 25 13.63 -0.55 2.82
C PHE A 25 14.41 -1.35 1.78
N VAL A 26 13.82 -1.66 0.62
CA VAL A 26 14.53 -2.38 -0.47
C VAL A 26 15.73 -1.58 -0.97
N ARG A 27 15.60 -0.25 -1.10
CA ARG A 27 16.74 0.62 -1.45
C ARG A 27 17.86 0.53 -0.43
N ASN A 28 17.54 0.49 0.85
CA ASN A 28 18.54 0.39 1.92
C ASN A 28 19.14 -1.03 2.02
N LEU A 29 18.34 -2.06 1.76
CA LEU A 29 18.80 -3.44 1.67
C LEU A 29 19.83 -3.59 0.54
N TRP A 30 19.54 -3.03 -0.64
CA TRP A 30 20.46 -3.07 -1.78
C TRP A 30 21.74 -2.25 -1.57
N LYS A 31 21.66 -1.20 -0.76
CA LYS A 31 22.81 -0.38 -0.34
C LYS A 31 23.59 -0.99 0.82
N ASP A 32 23.17 -2.17 1.29
CA ASP A 32 23.74 -2.84 2.45
C ASP A 32 23.84 -1.95 3.71
N ALA A 33 22.78 -1.19 3.99
CA ALA A 33 22.78 -0.27 5.13
C ALA A 33 22.96 -0.99 6.49
N SER A 34 22.69 -2.29 6.56
CA SER A 34 22.90 -3.11 7.76
C SER A 34 24.28 -3.78 7.81
N GLY A 35 25.02 -3.86 6.70
CA GLY A 35 26.26 -4.63 6.58
C GLY A 35 26.05 -6.16 6.60
N LEU A 36 24.83 -6.62 6.32
CA LEU A 36 24.45 -8.05 6.35
C LEU A 36 23.93 -8.55 5.01
N ALA A 37 23.65 -7.67 4.07
CA ALA A 37 23.00 -8.01 2.81
C ALA A 37 23.94 -8.74 1.85
N PHE A 38 25.22 -8.38 1.87
CA PHE A 38 26.24 -8.98 1.01
C PHE A 38 27.43 -9.47 1.85
N ASP A 39 28.07 -10.54 1.41
CA ASP A 39 29.29 -11.04 2.04
C ASP A 39 30.55 -10.33 1.49
N ALA A 40 31.73 -10.77 1.94
CA ALA A 40 33.00 -10.20 1.52
C ALA A 40 33.32 -10.38 0.02
N ALA A 41 32.67 -11.34 -0.65
CA ALA A 41 32.77 -11.54 -2.09
C ALA A 41 31.73 -10.71 -2.87
N GLY A 42 30.80 -10.04 -2.18
CA GLY A 42 29.70 -9.29 -2.76
C GLY A 42 28.49 -10.15 -3.12
N GLU A 43 28.43 -11.41 -2.66
CA GLU A 43 27.31 -12.32 -2.92
C GLU A 43 26.15 -12.04 -1.95
N PRO A 44 24.89 -12.08 -2.42
CA PRO A 44 23.73 -11.84 -1.58
C PRO A 44 23.55 -12.97 -0.54
N THR A 45 23.45 -12.58 0.73
CA THR A 45 23.32 -13.53 1.84
C THR A 45 21.88 -14.04 2.00
N ALA A 46 21.69 -15.03 2.88
CA ALA A 46 20.35 -15.46 3.29
C ALA A 46 19.53 -14.30 3.92
N TYR A 47 20.19 -13.39 4.65
CA TYR A 47 19.55 -12.19 5.20
C TYR A 47 18.93 -11.33 4.10
N PHE A 48 19.66 -11.11 3.01
CA PHE A 48 19.14 -10.37 1.85
C PHE A 48 17.90 -11.03 1.27
N TRP A 49 17.94 -12.34 0.98
CA TRP A 49 16.83 -13.03 0.34
C TRP A 49 15.57 -13.08 1.21
N VAL A 50 15.72 -13.35 2.52
CA VAL A 50 14.60 -13.36 3.45
C VAL A 50 13.95 -11.98 3.51
N HIS A 51 14.74 -10.92 3.67
CA HIS A 51 14.20 -9.56 3.79
C HIS A 51 13.63 -9.04 2.47
N LEU A 52 14.23 -9.39 1.34
CA LEU A 52 13.69 -9.03 0.03
C LEU A 52 12.33 -9.70 -0.21
N LEU A 53 12.21 -11.01 0.11
CA LEU A 53 10.94 -11.73 0.02
C LEU A 53 9.87 -11.10 0.92
N LEU A 54 10.21 -10.83 2.18
CA LEU A 54 9.30 -10.18 3.15
C LEU A 54 8.87 -8.79 2.67
N ALA A 55 9.80 -8.00 2.13
CA ALA A 55 9.51 -6.68 1.60
C ALA A 55 8.57 -6.73 0.40
N ILE A 56 8.80 -7.65 -0.55
CA ILE A 56 7.92 -7.84 -1.72
C ILE A 56 6.52 -8.29 -1.28
N ALA A 57 6.43 -9.32 -0.43
CA ALA A 57 5.15 -9.80 0.07
C ALA A 57 4.38 -8.69 0.80
N SER A 58 5.05 -7.94 1.66
CA SER A 58 4.43 -6.85 2.43
C SER A 58 4.04 -5.67 1.54
N PHE A 59 4.81 -5.36 0.50
CA PHE A 59 4.46 -4.36 -0.50
C PHE A 59 3.18 -4.75 -1.26
N LEU A 60 3.05 -6.01 -1.67
CA LEU A 60 1.85 -6.53 -2.33
C LEU A 60 0.62 -6.47 -1.41
N LEU A 61 0.78 -6.86 -0.13
CA LEU A 61 -0.29 -6.74 0.86
C LEU A 61 -0.70 -5.27 1.07
N GLY A 62 0.26 -4.35 1.21
CA GLY A 62 0.00 -2.92 1.30
C GLY A 62 -0.73 -2.38 0.06
N THR A 63 -0.35 -2.85 -1.12
CA THR A 63 -1.02 -2.51 -2.39
C THR A 63 -2.47 -2.99 -2.39
N ALA A 64 -2.72 -4.24 -2.00
CA ALA A 64 -4.07 -4.79 -1.92
C ALA A 64 -4.96 -3.98 -0.95
N VAL A 65 -4.42 -3.61 0.21
CA VAL A 65 -5.11 -2.74 1.19
C VAL A 65 -5.41 -1.36 0.58
N GLY A 66 -4.44 -0.75 -0.09
CA GLY A 66 -4.61 0.53 -0.77
C GLY A 66 -5.69 0.49 -1.85
N VAL A 67 -5.75 -0.59 -2.64
CA VAL A 67 -6.79 -0.82 -3.65
C VAL A 67 -8.17 -0.95 -3.02
N ILE A 68 -8.31 -1.65 -1.89
CA ILE A 68 -9.57 -1.74 -1.15
C ILE A 68 -10.00 -0.33 -0.68
N GLY A 69 -9.08 0.44 -0.11
CA GLY A 69 -9.33 1.84 0.29
C GLY A 69 -9.78 2.71 -0.89
N LEU A 70 -9.08 2.63 -2.02
CA LEU A 70 -9.39 3.36 -3.24
C LEU A 70 -10.79 3.03 -3.76
N ARG A 71 -11.15 1.74 -3.82
CA ARG A 71 -12.50 1.31 -4.23
C ARG A 71 -13.57 1.85 -3.29
N GLY A 72 -13.30 1.90 -1.97
CA GLY A 72 -14.16 2.53 -0.99
C GLY A 72 -14.38 4.02 -1.27
N VAL A 73 -13.30 4.79 -1.45
CA VAL A 73 -13.35 6.23 -1.78
C VAL A 73 -14.11 6.50 -3.08
N LEU A 74 -13.85 5.71 -4.13
CA LEU A 74 -14.55 5.85 -5.41
C LEU A 74 -16.04 5.54 -5.32
N ALA A 75 -16.44 4.52 -4.54
CA ALA A 75 -17.84 4.20 -4.31
C ALA A 75 -18.60 5.34 -3.59
N LEU A 76 -17.95 5.97 -2.61
CA LEU A 76 -18.49 7.11 -1.86
C LEU A 76 -18.69 8.34 -2.77
N ARG A 77 -17.71 8.63 -3.64
CA ARG A 77 -17.81 9.72 -4.63
C ARG A 77 -18.97 9.54 -5.61
N ARG A 78 -19.29 8.30 -6.00
CA ARG A 78 -20.42 7.98 -6.88
C ARG A 78 -21.77 8.15 -6.16
N GLY A 79 -21.85 7.82 -4.88
CA GLY A 79 -23.06 8.03 -4.06
C GLY A 79 -23.39 9.51 -3.86
N SER A 80 -22.38 10.36 -3.61
CA SER A 80 -22.58 11.80 -3.43
C SER A 80 -23.01 12.54 -4.70
N ARG A 81 -22.75 12.00 -5.91
CA ARG A 81 -23.21 12.60 -7.18
C ARG A 81 -24.67 12.31 -7.52
N ARG A 82 -25.38 11.49 -6.74
CA ARG A 82 -26.76 11.03 -7.02
C ARG A 82 -27.85 11.66 -6.13
N GLY A 83 -27.58 12.75 -5.42
CA GLY A 83 -28.62 13.55 -4.75
C GLY A 83 -28.30 15.03 -4.88
N PRO A 84 -29.27 15.98 -4.81
CA PRO A 84 -30.70 15.90 -4.49
C PRO A 84 -31.68 16.08 -5.69
N ASP A 85 -31.24 16.07 -6.94
CA ASP A 85 -32.06 16.46 -8.10
C ASP A 85 -33.08 15.40 -8.60
N ALA A 86 -33.45 14.44 -7.75
CA ALA A 86 -34.49 13.44 -8.05
C ALA A 86 -35.79 13.79 -7.33
N GLY A 87 -36.29 15.01 -7.53
CA GLY A 87 -37.64 15.43 -7.13
C GLY A 87 -38.57 15.38 -8.35
N PRO A 88 -39.75 14.73 -8.26
CA PRO A 88 -40.68 14.62 -9.39
C PRO A 88 -41.62 15.84 -9.45
N ASP A 89 -41.12 17.02 -9.84
CA ASP A 89 -41.94 18.22 -10.09
C ASP A 89 -41.57 18.90 -11.45
N ALA A 90 -41.34 18.09 -12.49
CA ALA A 90 -41.16 18.56 -13.89
C ALA A 90 -42.43 18.36 -14.72
#